data_AF-A0A1Y2D0G5-F1
#
_entry.id   AF-A0A1Y2D0G5-F1
#
_cell.length_a   1.000
_cell.length_b   1.000
_cell.length_c   1.000
_cell.angle_alpha   90.00
_cell.angle_beta   90.00
_cell.angle_gamma   90.00
#
_symmetry.space_group_name_H-M   'P 1'
#
loop_
_entity.id
_entity.type
_entity.pdbx_description
1 polymer ?
#
loop_
_entity_poly.entity_id
_entity_poly.type
_entity_poly.pdbx_seq_one_letter_code
_entity_poly.pdbx_strand_id
1 'polypeptide(L)'
;MVSIGGWSGSRYFSSIAKTAATIQTFVKNVHTFLDTEGFDGVDIDWEYPGGGGLTCNAVDPADVSNFVNLLAALRAELGPDRTISLAVSAEVEHYVDGNTKVNRIPDILKYVSYIQIMSYDFYGSWDSYSDFVIEPPSNNVGYSQPLSISAAVNAWIGAGAKPSQLTSGLAFYGRSWAVTSSANNGLYQPCVSADSNTGCGCIGDYLDAAKWQDPCGGSYNSGVWMYNNLRGAANSGGQQASAPLASGPTTASNGWTRQYFDFAQNPTIYTANYLNRPTVVSYDDPVSIQAKAQWSKTAGLGGVMIWELSQDYNQELITATRAGWGN
;
A
#
# COMPACT_ATOMS: atom_id res chain seq x y z
N MET A 1 -14.21 10.77 7.52
CA MET A 1 -12.97 11.49 7.12
C MET A 1 -12.85 11.51 5.60
N VAL A 2 -12.05 12.41 5.05
CA VAL A 2 -11.66 12.43 3.63
C VAL A 2 -10.16 12.33 3.48
N SER A 3 -9.67 11.53 2.53
CA SER A 3 -8.25 11.50 2.16
C SER A 3 -7.98 12.42 0.98
N ILE A 4 -6.90 13.20 1.08
CA ILE A 4 -6.44 14.12 0.04
C ILE A 4 -5.06 13.65 -0.40
N GLY A 5 -4.90 13.41 -1.69
CA GLY A 5 -3.64 12.98 -2.27
C GLY A 5 -3.72 11.64 -2.96
N GLY A 6 -2.98 10.67 -2.42
CA GLY A 6 -2.69 9.38 -3.02
C GLY A 6 -1.70 9.48 -4.16
N TRP A 7 -1.37 8.33 -4.73
CA TRP A 7 -0.35 8.17 -5.77
C TRP A 7 -0.41 9.22 -6.88
N SER A 8 -1.60 9.47 -7.42
CA SER A 8 -1.81 10.43 -8.52
C SER A 8 -2.13 11.87 -8.08
N GLY A 9 -2.67 12.05 -6.88
CA GLY A 9 -3.04 13.36 -6.34
C GLY A 9 -1.86 14.10 -5.72
N SER A 10 -0.77 13.39 -5.41
CA SER A 10 0.40 13.94 -4.70
C SER A 10 1.24 14.94 -5.49
N ARG A 11 0.97 15.10 -6.80
CA ARG A 11 1.71 15.98 -7.73
C ARG A 11 1.89 17.41 -7.25
N TYR A 12 0.97 17.90 -6.42
CA TYR A 12 0.90 19.30 -6.01
C TYR A 12 1.34 19.57 -4.57
N PHE A 13 1.61 18.56 -3.75
CA PHE A 13 1.87 18.78 -2.33
C PHE A 13 3.12 19.63 -2.04
N SER A 14 4.23 19.38 -2.74
CA SER A 14 5.45 20.19 -2.57
C SER A 14 5.16 21.68 -2.82
N SER A 15 4.43 21.99 -3.89
CA SER A 15 4.00 23.36 -4.21
C SER A 15 3.03 23.94 -3.17
N ILE A 16 2.06 23.14 -2.70
CA ILE A 16 1.10 23.54 -1.65
C ILE A 16 1.83 23.88 -0.36
N ALA A 17 2.78 23.05 0.07
CA ALA A 17 3.50 23.18 1.32
C ALA A 17 4.62 24.24 1.29
N LYS A 18 4.98 24.77 0.11
CA LYS A 18 6.18 25.60 -0.08
C LYS A 18 6.18 26.94 0.65
N THR A 19 5.03 27.59 0.80
CA THR A 19 4.96 28.94 1.37
C THR A 19 3.81 29.06 2.36
N ALA A 20 3.91 30.00 3.29
CA ALA A 20 2.83 30.30 4.22
C ALA A 20 1.52 30.64 3.49
N ALA A 21 1.57 31.38 2.37
CA ALA A 21 0.38 31.77 1.62
C ALA A 21 -0.33 30.56 0.97
N THR A 22 0.43 29.65 0.36
CA THR A 22 -0.13 28.44 -0.26
C THR A 22 -0.66 27.46 0.79
N ILE A 23 0.06 27.28 1.90
CA ILE A 23 -0.41 26.50 3.05
C ILE A 23 -1.74 27.04 3.57
N GLN A 24 -1.81 28.35 3.85
CA GLN A 24 -3.01 28.98 4.40
C GLN A 24 -4.22 28.88 3.48
N THR A 25 -3.99 28.93 2.16
CA THR A 25 -5.05 28.72 1.18
C THR A 25 -5.56 27.28 1.22
N PHE A 26 -4.65 26.31 1.24
CA PHE A 26 -5.01 24.89 1.30
C PHE A 26 -5.78 24.54 2.57
N VAL A 27 -5.28 24.91 3.75
CA VAL A 27 -5.93 24.50 5.03
C VAL A 27 -7.34 25.07 5.18
N LYS A 28 -7.59 26.30 4.70
CA LYS A 28 -8.93 26.90 4.67
C LYS A 28 -9.88 26.18 3.70
N ASN A 29 -9.37 25.77 2.55
CA ASN A 29 -10.16 24.98 1.60
C ASN A 29 -10.50 23.60 2.19
N VAL A 30 -9.55 22.96 2.87
CA VAL A 30 -9.80 21.70 3.59
C VAL A 30 -10.88 21.90 4.65
N HIS A 31 -10.75 22.91 5.53
CA HIS A 31 -11.76 23.22 6.54
C HIS A 31 -13.14 23.42 5.93
N THR A 32 -13.25 24.28 4.92
CA THR A 32 -14.52 24.54 4.22
C THR A 32 -15.13 23.26 3.65
N PHE A 33 -14.29 22.40 3.04
CA PHE A 33 -14.74 21.14 2.47
C PHE A 33 -15.21 20.14 3.53
N LEU A 34 -14.48 20.02 4.66
CA LEU A 34 -14.88 19.17 5.78
C LEU A 34 -16.25 19.59 6.34
N ASP A 35 -16.49 20.88 6.50
CA ASP A 35 -17.77 21.39 7.00
C ASP A 35 -18.90 21.21 5.99
N THR A 36 -18.62 21.45 4.71
CA THR A 36 -19.62 21.36 3.63
C THR A 36 -20.08 19.92 3.43
N GLU A 37 -19.15 18.97 3.42
CA GLU A 37 -19.44 17.56 3.15
C GLU A 37 -19.69 16.74 4.43
N GLY A 38 -19.56 17.36 5.62
CA GLY A 38 -19.81 16.73 6.91
C GLY A 38 -18.78 15.67 7.32
N PHE A 39 -17.52 15.83 6.91
CA PHE A 39 -16.44 14.90 7.30
C PHE A 39 -15.87 15.22 8.68
N ASP A 40 -15.58 14.20 9.49
CA ASP A 40 -15.02 14.36 10.85
C ASP A 40 -13.54 14.78 10.92
N GLY A 41 -12.86 14.82 9.78
CA GLY A 41 -11.42 15.04 9.71
C GLY A 41 -10.84 14.75 8.33
N VAL A 42 -9.54 15.00 8.19
CA VAL A 42 -8.78 14.87 6.96
C VAL A 42 -7.64 13.85 7.13
N ASP A 43 -7.40 13.07 6.09
CA ASP A 43 -6.22 12.24 5.92
C ASP A 43 -5.36 12.87 4.82
N ILE A 44 -4.05 13.05 5.08
CA ILE A 44 -3.11 13.55 4.08
C ILE A 44 -2.25 12.38 3.61
N ASP A 45 -2.41 12.05 2.33
CA ASP A 45 -1.68 10.98 1.65
C ASP A 45 -0.73 11.58 0.62
N TRP A 46 0.40 12.11 1.10
CA TRP A 46 1.46 12.66 0.25
C TRP A 46 2.47 11.56 -0.06
N GLU A 47 2.50 11.15 -1.33
CA GLU A 47 3.40 10.14 -1.88
C GLU A 47 4.48 10.74 -2.82
N TYR A 48 5.69 11.07 -2.38
CA TYR A 48 6.13 11.22 -0.99
C TYR A 48 6.90 12.56 -0.84
N PRO A 49 6.96 13.15 0.37
CA PRO A 49 7.82 14.30 0.62
C PRO A 49 9.26 13.99 0.20
N GLY A 50 9.88 14.87 -0.58
CA GLY A 50 11.25 14.67 -1.05
C GLY A 50 11.42 13.68 -2.22
N GLY A 51 10.34 13.16 -2.78
CA GLY A 51 10.35 12.32 -3.99
C GLY A 51 10.10 10.83 -3.72
N GLY A 52 10.25 10.00 -4.76
CA GLY A 52 9.98 8.55 -4.71
C GLY A 52 8.57 8.15 -5.17
N GLY A 53 7.67 9.12 -5.36
CA GLY A 53 6.37 8.91 -6.00
C GLY A 53 6.42 9.02 -7.52
N LEU A 54 5.29 9.40 -8.13
CA LEU A 54 5.20 9.65 -9.57
C LEU A 54 6.23 10.68 -10.07
N THR A 55 6.73 10.46 -11.29
CA THR A 55 7.84 11.21 -11.90
C THR A 55 7.57 12.69 -12.10
N CYS A 56 6.31 13.09 -12.25
CA CYS A 56 5.90 14.49 -12.40
C CYS A 56 5.47 15.16 -11.09
N ASN A 57 5.68 14.50 -9.94
CA ASN A 57 5.50 15.16 -8.66
C ASN A 57 6.47 16.33 -8.53
N ALA A 58 5.98 17.48 -8.05
CA ALA A 58 6.87 18.53 -7.59
C ALA A 58 7.65 18.01 -6.36
N VAL A 59 8.96 18.23 -6.33
CA VAL A 59 9.85 17.78 -5.27
C VAL A 59 10.75 18.93 -4.85
N ASP A 60 10.91 19.10 -3.54
CA ASP A 60 11.84 20.06 -2.94
C ASP A 60 12.59 19.38 -1.78
N PRO A 61 13.92 19.54 -1.64
CA PRO A 61 14.66 19.02 -0.47
C PRO A 61 14.12 19.49 0.88
N ALA A 62 13.38 20.61 0.92
CA ALA A 62 12.70 21.12 2.11
C ALA A 62 11.30 20.54 2.34
N ASP A 63 10.81 19.61 1.50
CA ASP A 63 9.44 19.09 1.55
C ASP A 63 9.06 18.54 2.93
N VAL A 64 9.93 17.80 3.60
CA VAL A 64 9.65 17.26 4.93
C VAL A 64 9.47 18.40 5.95
N SER A 65 10.34 19.42 5.94
CA SER A 65 10.16 20.61 6.76
C SER A 65 8.86 21.34 6.46
N ASN A 66 8.54 21.49 5.18
CA ASN A 66 7.33 22.14 4.71
C ASN A 66 6.08 21.34 5.09
N PHE A 67 6.17 20.01 5.10
CA PHE A 67 5.10 19.13 5.52
C PHE A 67 4.77 19.34 7.00
N VAL A 68 5.77 19.46 7.87
CA VAL A 68 5.54 19.83 9.28
C VAL A 68 4.82 21.17 9.39
N ASN A 69 5.21 22.18 8.59
CA ASN A 69 4.54 23.48 8.59
C ASN A 69 3.08 23.39 8.13
N LEU A 70 2.80 22.57 7.11
CA LEU A 70 1.45 22.28 6.62
C LEU A 70 0.59 21.62 7.70
N LEU A 71 1.11 20.59 8.37
CA LEU A 71 0.40 19.88 9.44
C LEU A 71 0.14 20.78 10.65
N ALA A 72 1.11 21.62 11.02
CA ALA A 72 0.93 22.63 12.07
C ALA A 72 -0.21 23.60 11.73
N ALA A 73 -0.25 24.08 10.48
CA ALA A 73 -1.32 24.97 10.01
C ALA A 73 -2.68 24.26 9.94
N LEU A 74 -2.74 23.01 9.49
CA LEU A 74 -3.97 22.21 9.49
C LEU A 74 -4.51 22.05 10.91
N ARG A 75 -3.66 21.69 11.88
CA ARG A 75 -4.08 21.55 13.28
C ARG A 75 -4.55 22.88 13.86
N ALA A 76 -3.89 23.99 13.54
CA ALA A 76 -4.31 25.31 14.00
C ALA A 76 -5.67 25.74 13.41
N GLU A 77 -5.93 25.45 12.14
CA GLU A 77 -7.18 25.78 11.45
C GLU A 77 -8.35 24.89 11.88
N LEU A 78 -8.12 23.58 11.98
CA LEU A 78 -9.17 22.59 12.25
C LEU A 78 -9.49 22.40 13.73
N GLY A 79 -8.64 22.94 14.63
CA GLY A 79 -8.79 22.80 16.07
C GLY A 79 -8.44 21.40 16.59
N PRO A 80 -8.64 21.16 17.90
CA PRO A 80 -8.20 19.92 18.57
C PRO A 80 -9.10 18.71 18.26
N ASP A 81 -10.37 18.93 17.92
CA ASP A 81 -11.38 17.86 17.86
C ASP A 81 -11.41 17.15 16.50
N ARG A 82 -11.05 17.84 15.41
CA ARG A 82 -10.99 17.25 14.08
C ARG A 82 -9.85 16.23 14.01
N THR A 83 -10.12 15.07 13.41
CA THR A 83 -9.08 14.06 13.19
C THR A 83 -8.16 14.51 12.05
N ILE A 84 -6.85 14.37 12.24
CA ILE A 84 -5.85 14.51 11.18
C ILE A 84 -5.05 13.22 11.15
N SER A 85 -5.19 12.42 10.09
CA SER A 85 -4.36 11.23 9.88
C SER A 85 -3.44 11.39 8.69
N LEU A 86 -2.46 10.50 8.58
CA LEU A 86 -1.59 10.41 7.41
C LEU A 86 -1.56 8.97 6.90
N ALA A 87 -1.71 8.77 5.61
CA ALA A 87 -1.16 7.59 4.95
C ALA A 87 0.31 7.87 4.60
N VAL A 88 1.20 6.95 4.97
CA VAL A 88 2.66 7.17 4.90
C VAL A 88 3.39 5.98 4.29
N SER A 89 4.56 6.25 3.70
CA SER A 89 5.45 5.19 3.21
C SER A 89 5.83 4.23 4.34
N ALA A 90 5.98 2.96 4.00
CA ALA A 90 6.61 1.99 4.89
C ALA A 90 8.08 2.33 5.18
N GLU A 91 8.76 3.03 4.27
CA GLU A 91 10.12 3.56 4.43
C GLU A 91 10.06 4.91 5.16
N VAL A 92 10.49 4.90 6.42
CA VAL A 92 10.44 6.08 7.30
C VAL A 92 11.39 7.19 6.85
N GLU A 93 12.36 6.86 6.00
CA GLU A 93 13.39 7.74 5.45
C GLU A 93 12.80 8.90 4.63
N HIS A 94 11.61 8.73 4.06
CA HIS A 94 10.86 9.80 3.38
C HIS A 94 10.49 10.98 4.30
N TYR A 95 10.63 10.81 5.63
CA TYR A 95 10.32 11.82 6.64
C TYR A 95 11.57 12.32 7.37
N VAL A 96 12.75 12.08 6.79
CA VAL A 96 14.01 12.73 7.14
C VAL A 96 14.23 13.94 6.23
N ASP A 97 14.47 15.10 6.83
CA ASP A 97 14.61 16.34 6.07
C ASP A 97 15.78 16.28 5.08
N GLY A 98 15.51 16.58 3.81
CA GLY A 98 16.47 16.45 2.72
C GLY A 98 17.70 17.35 2.87
N ASN A 99 17.53 18.52 3.50
CA ASN A 99 18.60 19.52 3.70
C ASN A 99 19.40 19.27 4.98
N THR A 100 18.71 19.12 6.10
CA THR A 100 19.29 19.06 7.44
C THR A 100 19.60 17.65 7.92
N LYS A 101 19.04 16.63 7.24
CA LYS A 101 19.10 15.22 7.62
C LYS A 101 18.49 14.92 9.00
N VAL A 102 17.66 15.84 9.50
CA VAL A 102 16.95 15.68 10.77
C VAL A 102 15.71 14.82 10.53
N ASN A 103 15.54 13.79 11.35
CA ASN A 103 14.29 13.03 11.44
C ASN A 103 13.17 13.94 11.99
N ARG A 104 12.07 14.10 11.23
CA ARG A 104 10.93 14.97 11.58
C ARG A 104 9.71 14.22 12.09
N ILE A 105 9.77 12.90 12.28
CA ILE A 105 8.68 12.11 12.85
C ILE A 105 8.18 12.69 14.20
N PRO A 106 9.04 13.05 15.18
CA PRO A 106 8.57 13.65 16.43
C PRO A 106 7.84 14.99 16.25
N ASP A 107 8.15 15.75 15.20
CA ASP A 107 7.46 17.01 14.90
C ASP A 107 6.12 16.78 14.21
N ILE A 108 6.04 15.80 13.31
CA ILE A 108 4.80 15.38 12.65
C ILE A 108 3.77 14.92 13.69
N LEU A 109 4.20 14.09 14.65
CA LEU A 109 3.35 13.51 15.70
C LEU A 109 2.70 14.54 16.64
N LYS A 110 3.17 15.80 16.66
CA LYS A 110 2.55 16.87 17.45
C LYS A 110 1.20 17.31 16.89
N TYR A 111 0.96 17.09 15.59
CA TYR A 111 -0.17 17.68 14.88
C TYR A 111 -1.19 16.65 14.39
N VAL A 112 -0.82 15.37 14.33
CA VAL A 112 -1.65 14.29 13.81
C VAL A 112 -2.22 13.41 14.92
N SER A 113 -3.40 12.86 14.68
CA SER A 113 -4.11 11.96 15.57
C SER A 113 -3.52 10.55 15.52
N TYR A 114 -3.25 10.04 14.31
CA TYR A 114 -2.61 8.74 14.08
C TYR A 114 -2.00 8.67 12.68
N ILE A 115 -1.19 7.65 12.43
CA ILE A 115 -0.48 7.39 11.18
C ILE A 115 -0.88 6.00 10.65
N GLN A 116 -1.08 5.91 9.34
CA GLN A 116 -1.43 4.71 8.61
C GLN A 116 -0.26 4.33 7.72
N ILE A 117 0.55 3.37 8.17
CA ILE A 117 1.72 2.91 7.40
C ILE A 117 1.21 2.05 6.26
N MET A 118 1.50 2.44 5.02
CA MET A 118 1.21 1.67 3.82
C MET A 118 2.19 0.49 3.72
N SER A 119 2.05 -0.47 4.63
CA SER A 119 2.90 -1.64 4.75
C SER A 119 2.53 -2.74 3.75
N TYR A 120 2.43 -2.34 2.49
CA TYR A 120 2.16 -3.14 1.30
C TYR A 120 2.94 -2.50 0.13
N ASP A 121 2.87 -3.11 -1.06
CA ASP A 121 3.64 -2.66 -2.24
C ASP A 121 5.16 -2.63 -2.02
N PHE A 122 5.68 -3.54 -1.20
CA PHE A 122 7.13 -3.70 -1.02
C PHE A 122 7.84 -4.16 -2.30
N TYR A 123 7.15 -5.00 -3.07
CA TYR A 123 7.64 -5.56 -4.31
C TYR A 123 6.53 -5.63 -5.34
N GLY A 124 6.90 -5.54 -6.62
CA GLY A 124 5.96 -5.55 -7.73
C GLY A 124 6.62 -5.75 -9.08
N SER A 125 5.92 -5.30 -10.11
CA SER A 125 6.39 -5.42 -11.50
C SER A 125 7.68 -4.65 -11.77
N TRP A 126 8.07 -3.71 -10.92
CA TRP A 126 9.30 -2.93 -11.00
C TRP A 126 10.55 -3.69 -10.54
N ASP A 127 10.40 -4.82 -9.85
CA ASP A 127 11.53 -5.64 -9.40
C ASP A 127 12.07 -6.57 -10.50
N SER A 128 13.10 -7.35 -10.17
CA SER A 128 13.67 -8.40 -11.05
C SER A 128 13.31 -9.83 -10.62
N TYR A 129 12.63 -9.97 -9.48
CA TYR A 129 12.23 -11.25 -8.91
C TYR A 129 10.80 -11.14 -8.37
N SER A 130 10.08 -12.25 -8.38
CA SER A 130 8.81 -12.36 -7.65
C SER A 130 9.06 -12.43 -6.15
N ASP A 131 8.23 -11.73 -5.38
CA ASP A 131 8.34 -11.65 -3.93
C ASP A 131 6.96 -11.51 -3.27
N PHE A 132 6.94 -11.32 -1.96
CA PHE A 132 5.75 -11.03 -1.19
C PHE A 132 5.40 -9.55 -1.18
N VAL A 133 4.16 -9.22 -1.51
CA VAL A 133 3.70 -7.82 -1.54
C VAL A 133 3.54 -7.22 -0.14
N ILE A 134 3.39 -8.05 0.90
CA ILE A 134 2.90 -7.62 2.23
C ILE A 134 3.76 -8.13 3.41
N GLU A 135 4.53 -9.23 3.31
CA GLU A 135 5.43 -9.65 4.41
C GLU A 135 6.51 -10.66 3.96
N PRO A 136 7.75 -10.50 4.47
CA PRO A 136 8.40 -11.61 5.17
C PRO A 136 8.76 -11.24 6.64
N PRO A 137 8.69 -12.15 7.62
CA PRO A 137 8.95 -11.90 9.01
C PRO A 137 10.45 -11.98 9.24
N SER A 138 10.83 -11.53 10.42
CA SER A 138 12.20 -11.34 10.92
C SER A 138 13.09 -12.59 11.03
N ASN A 139 12.88 -13.65 10.23
CA ASN A 139 13.65 -14.90 10.31
C ASN A 139 13.96 -15.58 8.96
N ASN A 140 13.98 -14.87 7.83
CA ASN A 140 14.28 -15.52 6.56
C ASN A 140 15.78 -15.83 6.39
N VAL A 141 16.12 -17.11 6.51
CA VAL A 141 17.43 -17.69 6.21
C VAL A 141 17.57 -17.84 4.69
N GLY A 142 18.13 -16.83 4.02
CA GLY A 142 18.67 -17.00 2.66
C GLY A 142 18.46 -15.85 1.67
N TYR A 143 17.52 -14.93 1.92
CA TYR A 143 17.26 -13.78 1.06
C TYR A 143 17.18 -12.52 1.94
N SER A 144 18.09 -11.56 1.77
CA SER A 144 18.05 -10.31 2.54
C SER A 144 16.89 -9.46 2.06
N GLN A 145 15.74 -9.57 2.71
CA GLN A 145 14.57 -8.73 2.41
C GLN A 145 14.51 -7.62 3.46
N PRO A 146 14.80 -6.35 3.10
CA PRO A 146 14.85 -5.26 4.07
C PRO A 146 13.46 -4.75 4.50
N LEU A 147 12.40 -5.06 3.74
CA LEU A 147 11.07 -4.50 3.95
C LEU A 147 10.03 -5.56 4.34
N SER A 148 9.29 -5.28 5.42
CA SER A 148 8.13 -6.05 5.90
C SER A 148 7.25 -5.17 6.79
N ILE A 149 6.02 -5.60 7.10
CA ILE A 149 5.16 -4.88 8.06
C ILE A 149 5.92 -4.65 9.38
N SER A 150 6.55 -5.70 9.91
CA SER A 150 7.28 -5.61 11.18
C SER A 150 8.49 -4.67 11.11
N ALA A 151 9.27 -4.73 10.02
CA ALA A 151 10.43 -3.86 9.83
C ALA A 151 10.01 -2.39 9.70
N ALA A 152 8.98 -2.11 8.88
CA ALA A 152 8.43 -0.77 8.71
C ALA A 152 7.92 -0.20 10.03
N VAL A 153 7.06 -0.93 10.74
CA VAL A 153 6.53 -0.52 12.05
C VAL A 153 7.65 -0.25 13.05
N ASN A 154 8.66 -1.13 13.12
CA ASN A 154 9.79 -0.95 14.03
C ASN A 154 10.65 0.26 13.65
N ALA A 155 10.82 0.56 12.35
CA ALA A 155 11.51 1.75 11.88
C ALA A 155 10.77 3.04 12.30
N TRP A 156 9.45 3.08 12.14
CA TRP A 156 8.60 4.17 12.60
C TRP A 156 8.65 4.37 14.12
N ILE A 157 8.63 3.28 14.89
CA ILE A 157 8.81 3.33 16.35
C ILE A 157 10.21 3.86 16.72
N GLY A 158 11.25 3.35 16.06
CA GLY A 158 12.63 3.81 16.24
C GLY A 158 12.84 5.29 15.89
N ALA A 159 12.04 5.82 14.97
CA ALA A 159 12.00 7.23 14.61
C ALA A 159 11.21 8.11 15.60
N GLY A 160 10.55 7.52 16.61
CA GLY A 160 9.91 8.24 17.72
C GLY A 160 8.39 8.09 17.80
N ALA A 161 7.76 7.31 16.92
CA ALA A 161 6.33 7.04 17.03
C ALA A 161 6.01 6.05 18.17
N LYS A 162 4.86 6.24 18.81
CA LYS A 162 4.32 5.24 19.75
C LYS A 162 3.51 4.21 18.97
N PRO A 163 3.61 2.90 19.29
CA PRO A 163 2.81 1.86 18.66
C PRO A 163 1.32 2.21 18.57
N SER A 164 0.73 2.71 19.66
CA SER A 164 -0.69 3.06 19.74
C SER A 164 -1.13 4.21 18.81
N GLN A 165 -0.20 4.95 18.21
CA GLN A 165 -0.47 6.01 17.23
C GLN A 165 -0.31 5.52 15.78
N LEU A 166 0.13 4.27 15.59
CA LEU A 166 0.37 3.68 14.29
C LEU A 166 -0.72 2.67 13.96
N THR A 167 -1.03 2.55 12.67
CA THR A 167 -1.78 1.43 12.11
C THR A 167 -0.94 0.81 10.98
N SER A 168 -1.03 -0.51 10.82
CA SER A 168 -0.43 -1.22 9.68
C SER A 168 -1.44 -1.35 8.55
N GLY A 169 -1.00 -1.15 7.31
CA GLY A 169 -1.81 -1.35 6.11
C GLY A 169 -1.93 -2.82 5.72
N LEU A 170 -3.14 -3.21 5.31
CA LEU A 170 -3.49 -4.52 4.77
C LEU A 170 -4.07 -4.32 3.36
N ALA A 171 -3.44 -4.93 2.36
CA ALA A 171 -3.88 -4.80 0.97
C ALA A 171 -4.89 -5.92 0.60
N PHE A 172 -6.04 -5.54 0.05
CA PHE A 172 -7.08 -6.45 -0.45
C PHE A 172 -6.88 -6.77 -1.95
N TYR A 173 -5.61 -6.77 -2.36
CA TYR A 173 -5.16 -7.13 -3.68
C TYR A 173 -3.82 -7.86 -3.59
N GLY A 174 -3.44 -8.52 -4.69
CA GLY A 174 -2.11 -9.04 -4.92
C GLY A 174 -1.44 -8.40 -6.12
N ARG A 175 -0.18 -8.77 -6.35
CA ARG A 175 0.58 -8.41 -7.55
C ARG A 175 1.07 -9.66 -8.26
N SER A 176 1.24 -9.56 -9.57
CA SER A 176 1.61 -10.68 -10.43
C SER A 176 2.93 -10.47 -11.17
N TRP A 177 3.63 -11.59 -11.37
CA TRP A 177 4.91 -11.66 -12.07
C TRP A 177 4.88 -12.77 -13.12
N ALA A 178 5.46 -12.50 -14.29
CA ALA A 178 5.77 -13.52 -15.28
C ALA A 178 7.11 -14.17 -14.91
N VAL A 179 7.06 -15.36 -14.31
CA VAL A 179 8.23 -16.03 -13.74
C VAL A 179 8.83 -17.06 -14.69
N THR A 180 10.12 -17.33 -14.53
CA THR A 180 10.86 -18.28 -15.37
C THR A 180 10.76 -19.73 -14.91
N SER A 181 10.23 -19.98 -13.72
CA SER A 181 10.25 -21.28 -13.04
C SER A 181 9.03 -21.46 -12.12
N SER A 182 8.59 -22.71 -11.95
CA SER A 182 7.56 -23.09 -10.98
C SER A 182 8.10 -23.38 -9.58
N ALA A 183 9.43 -23.36 -9.41
CA ALA A 183 10.05 -23.62 -8.11
C ALA A 183 9.48 -22.67 -7.05
N ASN A 184 9.26 -23.22 -5.86
CA ASN A 184 8.70 -22.49 -4.72
C ASN A 184 7.33 -21.82 -5.04
N ASN A 185 6.48 -22.48 -5.84
CA ASN A 185 5.21 -21.94 -6.33
C ASN A 185 5.36 -20.54 -6.95
N GLY A 186 6.45 -20.35 -7.70
CA GLY A 186 6.78 -19.10 -8.37
C GLY A 186 7.35 -18.01 -7.47
N LEU A 187 7.56 -18.23 -6.16
CA LEU A 187 8.17 -17.25 -5.24
C LEU A 187 9.70 -17.21 -5.38
N TYR A 188 10.32 -16.04 -5.26
CA TYR A 188 11.77 -15.82 -5.40
C TYR A 188 12.34 -16.29 -6.74
N GLN A 189 11.52 -16.23 -7.79
CA GLN A 189 11.94 -16.64 -9.12
C GLN A 189 12.31 -15.40 -9.96
N PRO A 190 13.37 -15.48 -10.78
CA PRO A 190 13.61 -14.47 -11.79
C PRO A 190 12.39 -14.32 -12.67
N CYS A 191 12.05 -13.08 -13.00
CA CYS A 191 10.96 -12.75 -13.89
C CYS A 191 11.47 -12.34 -15.27
N VAL A 192 10.57 -12.34 -16.25
CA VAL A 192 10.85 -11.83 -17.59
C VAL A 192 9.89 -10.70 -17.94
N SER A 193 10.42 -9.71 -18.68
CA SER A 193 9.58 -8.69 -19.30
C SER A 193 8.56 -9.38 -20.19
N ALA A 194 7.32 -9.25 -19.76
CA ALA A 194 6.16 -9.82 -20.42
C ALA A 194 5.62 -8.88 -21.51
N ASP A 195 5.88 -7.57 -21.37
CA ASP A 195 5.56 -6.50 -22.31
C ASP A 195 6.72 -5.48 -22.39
N SER A 196 6.85 -4.79 -23.53
CA SER A 196 8.03 -4.00 -23.95
C SER A 196 8.40 -2.78 -23.09
N ASN A 197 7.74 -2.57 -21.94
CA ASN A 197 8.05 -1.49 -21.02
C ASN A 197 8.39 -2.09 -19.64
N THR A 198 9.70 -2.26 -19.42
CA THR A 198 10.43 -2.37 -18.13
C THR A 198 9.81 -3.20 -17.00
N GLY A 199 10.47 -4.32 -16.66
CA GLY A 199 10.28 -5.05 -15.38
C GLY A 199 9.66 -6.44 -15.51
N CYS A 200 9.30 -7.04 -14.37
CA CYS A 200 8.64 -8.35 -14.24
C CYS A 200 7.15 -8.39 -14.63
N GLY A 201 6.59 -7.25 -15.02
CA GLY A 201 5.14 -7.04 -15.04
C GLY A 201 4.37 -8.03 -15.89
N CYS A 202 3.54 -8.86 -15.26
CA CYS A 202 2.48 -9.61 -15.93
C CYS A 202 1.19 -8.79 -15.87
N ILE A 203 0.30 -8.96 -16.85
CA ILE A 203 -1.03 -8.37 -16.80
C ILE A 203 -1.75 -8.92 -15.56
N GLY A 204 -2.29 -8.02 -14.74
CA GLY A 204 -3.12 -8.34 -13.59
C GLY A 204 -4.50 -8.86 -13.98
N ASP A 205 -5.51 -8.46 -13.23
CA ASP A 205 -6.91 -8.74 -13.57
C ASP A 205 -7.39 -7.95 -14.81
N TYR A 206 -8.67 -8.04 -15.12
CA TYR A 206 -9.24 -7.43 -16.34
C TYR A 206 -9.15 -5.89 -16.35
N LEU A 207 -9.08 -5.23 -15.20
CA LEU A 207 -8.91 -3.77 -15.13
C LEU A 207 -7.48 -3.37 -15.48
N ASP A 208 -6.52 -4.24 -15.19
CA ASP A 208 -5.12 -4.03 -15.53
C ASP A 208 -4.83 -4.25 -17.02
N ALA A 209 -5.67 -5.00 -17.73
CA ALA A 209 -5.48 -5.30 -19.16
C ALA A 209 -5.48 -4.05 -20.06
N ALA A 210 -6.15 -2.97 -19.65
CA ALA A 210 -6.22 -1.72 -20.40
C ALA A 210 -4.94 -0.86 -20.30
N LYS A 211 -3.95 -1.28 -19.49
CA LYS A 211 -2.79 -0.48 -19.02
C LYS A 211 -3.23 0.78 -18.28
N TRP A 212 -2.73 0.93 -17.06
CA TRP A 212 -2.95 2.15 -16.31
C TRP A 212 -2.19 3.31 -16.96
N GLN A 213 -2.89 4.43 -17.19
CA GLN A 213 -2.29 5.68 -17.63
C GLN A 213 -2.06 6.55 -16.41
N ASP A 214 -0.79 6.78 -16.08
CA ASP A 214 -0.45 7.70 -15.02
C ASP A 214 -0.59 9.15 -15.48
N PRO A 215 -0.90 10.08 -14.58
CA PRO A 215 -1.06 11.49 -14.93
C PRO A 215 0.25 12.20 -15.34
N CYS A 216 1.38 11.49 -15.30
CA CYS A 216 2.71 11.92 -15.72
C CYS A 216 3.12 11.36 -17.10
N GLY A 217 2.22 10.66 -17.79
CA GLY A 217 2.44 10.10 -19.13
C GLY A 217 3.03 8.69 -19.14
N GLY A 218 3.18 8.05 -17.98
CA GLY A 218 3.52 6.63 -17.89
C GLY A 218 2.34 5.74 -18.24
N SER A 219 2.64 4.58 -18.84
CA SER A 219 1.66 3.59 -19.30
C SER A 219 2.20 2.20 -19.03
N TYR A 220 1.57 1.49 -18.09
CA TYR A 220 2.05 0.20 -17.64
C TYR A 220 0.94 -0.70 -17.11
N ASN A 221 1.23 -2.00 -17.08
CA ASN A 221 0.45 -2.97 -16.34
C ASN A 221 0.94 -2.98 -14.89
N SER A 222 0.04 -2.71 -13.97
CA SER A 222 0.31 -2.71 -12.54
C SER A 222 0.56 -4.12 -11.99
N GLY A 223 0.08 -5.14 -12.70
CA GLY A 223 0.07 -6.52 -12.26
C GLY A 223 -0.89 -6.78 -11.11
N VAL A 224 -1.76 -5.82 -10.75
CA VAL A 224 -2.68 -5.91 -9.62
C VAL A 224 -3.77 -6.94 -9.90
N TRP A 225 -4.03 -7.76 -8.88
CA TRP A 225 -5.16 -8.67 -8.80
C TRP A 225 -5.99 -8.30 -7.58
N MET A 226 -7.12 -7.61 -7.78
CA MET A 226 -8.05 -7.38 -6.68
C MET A 226 -8.56 -8.71 -6.12
N TYR A 227 -8.77 -8.82 -4.80
CA TYR A 227 -9.14 -10.10 -4.20
C TYR A 227 -10.49 -10.63 -4.73
N ASN A 228 -11.49 -9.76 -4.89
CA ASN A 228 -12.79 -10.08 -5.49
C ASN A 228 -12.66 -10.66 -6.91
N ASN A 229 -11.77 -10.09 -7.70
CA ASN A 229 -11.42 -10.51 -9.04
C ASN A 229 -10.71 -11.87 -9.00
N LEU A 230 -9.72 -12.05 -8.12
CA LEU A 230 -9.05 -13.34 -7.92
C LEU A 230 -10.07 -14.45 -7.55
N ARG A 231 -11.11 -14.10 -6.80
CA ARG A 231 -12.23 -14.96 -6.39
C ARG A 231 -13.37 -15.08 -7.39
N GLY A 232 -13.24 -14.47 -8.58
CA GLY A 232 -14.18 -14.64 -9.69
C GLY A 232 -15.50 -13.91 -9.48
N ALA A 233 -15.49 -12.73 -8.85
CA ALA A 233 -16.64 -11.84 -8.81
C ALA A 233 -17.21 -11.59 -10.21
N ALA A 234 -18.53 -11.62 -10.33
CA ALA A 234 -19.20 -11.31 -11.59
C ALA A 234 -19.06 -9.82 -11.88
N ASN A 235 -18.24 -9.48 -12.87
CA ASN A 235 -17.96 -8.09 -13.22
C ASN A 235 -18.81 -7.66 -14.41
N SER A 236 -19.42 -6.49 -14.31
CA SER A 236 -20.26 -5.87 -15.35
C SER A 236 -19.46 -5.32 -16.55
N GLY A 237 -18.12 -5.36 -16.50
CA GLY A 237 -17.24 -4.60 -17.39
C GLY A 237 -16.17 -5.39 -18.17
N GLY A 238 -16.07 -6.71 -18.07
CA GLY A 238 -15.05 -7.45 -18.83
C GLY A 238 -15.02 -8.97 -18.63
N GLN A 239 -14.33 -9.67 -19.54
CA GLN A 239 -14.04 -11.10 -19.40
C GLN A 239 -12.78 -11.26 -18.54
N GLN A 240 -12.94 -11.91 -17.40
CA GLN A 240 -11.81 -12.20 -16.53
C GLN A 240 -11.15 -13.52 -16.92
N ALA A 241 -9.96 -13.43 -17.53
CA ALA A 241 -9.24 -14.59 -18.03
C ALA A 241 -8.88 -15.54 -16.87
N SER A 242 -9.28 -16.80 -17.00
CA SER A 242 -8.92 -17.90 -16.08
C SER A 242 -9.35 -17.70 -14.62
N ALA A 243 -10.25 -16.75 -14.32
CA ALA A 243 -10.83 -16.58 -12.99
C ALA A 243 -12.07 -17.48 -12.78
N PRO A 244 -12.42 -17.85 -11.53
CA PRO A 244 -11.65 -17.60 -10.31
C PRO A 244 -10.28 -18.30 -10.34
N LEU A 245 -9.23 -17.61 -9.89
CA LEU A 245 -7.94 -18.25 -9.63
C LEU A 245 -8.06 -19.13 -8.38
N ALA A 246 -8.92 -18.73 -7.44
CA ALA A 246 -9.28 -19.50 -6.25
C ALA A 246 -10.80 -19.61 -6.08
N SER A 247 -11.31 -20.84 -5.98
CA SER A 247 -12.73 -21.14 -5.76
C SER A 247 -13.14 -21.00 -4.29
N GLY A 248 -12.18 -21.00 -3.38
CA GLY A 248 -12.34 -20.81 -1.94
C GLY A 248 -11.19 -19.98 -1.34
N PRO A 249 -11.31 -19.50 -0.08
CA PRO A 249 -10.29 -18.67 0.57
C PRO A 249 -8.87 -19.22 0.48
N THR A 250 -8.77 -20.54 0.55
CA THR A 250 -7.50 -21.26 0.54
C THR A 250 -7.46 -22.36 -0.54
N THR A 251 -8.34 -22.30 -1.54
CA THR A 251 -8.52 -23.36 -2.54
C THR A 251 -8.36 -22.79 -3.95
N ALA A 252 -7.26 -23.16 -4.62
CA ALA A 252 -7.02 -22.78 -6.01
C ALA A 252 -7.99 -23.49 -6.98
N SER A 253 -8.19 -22.92 -8.16
CA SER A 253 -9.04 -23.44 -9.23
C SER A 253 -8.47 -23.13 -10.61
N ASN A 254 -9.11 -23.65 -11.67
CA ASN A 254 -8.84 -23.25 -13.06
C ASN A 254 -7.36 -23.34 -13.50
N GLY A 255 -6.66 -24.39 -13.09
CA GLY A 255 -5.25 -24.61 -13.48
C GLY A 255 -4.24 -23.80 -12.66
N TRP A 256 -4.68 -23.18 -11.57
CA TRP A 256 -3.81 -22.54 -10.59
C TRP A 256 -3.52 -23.44 -9.39
N THR A 257 -2.39 -23.21 -8.74
CA THR A 257 -1.94 -23.89 -7.52
C THR A 257 -1.61 -22.86 -6.45
N ARG A 258 -2.19 -23.01 -5.27
CA ARG A 258 -1.92 -22.15 -4.11
C ARG A 258 -0.88 -22.81 -3.21
N GLN A 259 0.08 -22.03 -2.75
CA GLN A 259 0.97 -22.41 -1.65
C GLN A 259 0.91 -21.32 -0.57
N TYR A 260 0.83 -21.73 0.69
CA TYR A 260 0.94 -20.81 1.83
C TYR A 260 2.33 -20.93 2.43
N PHE A 261 2.92 -19.79 2.79
CA PHE A 261 4.24 -19.72 3.39
C PHE A 261 4.12 -19.28 4.84
N ASP A 262 4.12 -20.24 5.77
CA ASP A 262 4.02 -19.97 7.20
C ASP A 262 5.12 -19.03 7.69
N PHE A 263 6.32 -19.18 7.13
CA PHE A 263 7.42 -18.31 7.48
C PHE A 263 7.17 -16.87 7.08
N ALA A 264 6.16 -16.53 6.28
CA ALA A 264 5.83 -15.17 5.85
C ALA A 264 4.38 -14.76 6.01
N GLN A 265 3.56 -15.64 6.58
CA GLN A 265 2.12 -15.44 6.72
C GLN A 265 1.50 -14.89 5.43
N ASN A 266 1.86 -15.51 4.30
CA ASN A 266 1.45 -15.02 2.99
C ASN A 266 1.29 -16.16 1.98
N PRO A 267 0.21 -16.19 1.17
CA PRO A 267 0.10 -17.12 0.06
C PRO A 267 0.75 -16.60 -1.23
N THR A 268 1.08 -17.54 -2.11
CA THR A 268 1.13 -17.29 -3.55
C THR A 268 0.16 -18.21 -4.27
N ILE A 269 -0.27 -17.81 -5.46
CA ILE A 269 -1.01 -18.64 -6.39
C ILE A 269 -0.34 -18.61 -7.76
N TYR A 270 -0.08 -19.79 -8.34
CA TYR A 270 0.77 -19.96 -9.50
C TYR A 270 0.08 -20.78 -10.59
N THR A 271 0.38 -20.47 -11.85
CA THR A 271 0.07 -21.35 -12.98
C THR A 271 1.20 -21.35 -13.99
N ALA A 272 1.36 -22.46 -14.71
CA ALA A 272 2.33 -22.56 -15.80
C ALA A 272 1.86 -21.85 -17.09
N ASN A 273 0.57 -21.51 -17.18
CA ASN A 273 -0.01 -20.95 -18.40
C ASN A 273 -1.12 -19.94 -18.12
N TYR A 274 -0.73 -18.71 -17.80
CA TYR A 274 -1.60 -17.54 -17.86
C TYR A 274 -1.11 -16.65 -19.01
N LEU A 275 -1.94 -16.39 -20.01
CA LEU A 275 -1.55 -15.62 -21.20
C LEU A 275 -0.24 -16.12 -21.85
N ASN A 276 -0.14 -17.45 -21.99
CA ASN A 276 0.99 -18.17 -22.60
C ASN A 276 2.33 -18.06 -21.85
N ARG A 277 2.30 -17.85 -20.53
CA ARG A 277 3.51 -17.85 -19.70
C ARG A 277 3.26 -18.36 -18.27
N PRO A 278 4.31 -18.79 -17.56
CA PRO A 278 4.21 -19.04 -16.13
C PRO A 278 4.01 -17.74 -15.37
N THR A 279 3.01 -17.73 -14.47
CA THR A 279 2.64 -16.55 -13.70
C THR A 279 2.42 -16.92 -12.26
N VAL A 280 2.89 -16.08 -11.36
CA VAL A 280 2.59 -16.13 -9.92
C VAL A 280 1.88 -14.84 -9.52
N VAL A 281 0.95 -14.95 -8.59
CA VAL A 281 0.38 -13.83 -7.85
C VAL A 281 0.73 -14.02 -6.37
N SER A 282 1.35 -13.02 -5.76
CA SER A 282 1.42 -12.92 -4.29
C SER A 282 0.34 -11.96 -3.83
N TYR A 283 -0.45 -12.38 -2.84
CA TYR A 283 -1.68 -11.70 -2.42
C TYR A 283 -1.97 -12.03 -0.96
N ASP A 284 -2.94 -11.34 -0.37
CA ASP A 284 -3.47 -11.66 0.95
C ASP A 284 -4.78 -12.47 0.84
N ASP A 285 -4.94 -13.48 1.68
CA ASP A 285 -6.19 -14.22 1.85
C ASP A 285 -6.67 -14.16 3.32
N PRO A 286 -7.85 -14.71 3.67
CA PRO A 286 -8.35 -14.65 5.04
C PRO A 286 -7.38 -15.18 6.10
N VAL A 287 -6.52 -16.16 5.78
CA VAL A 287 -5.58 -16.72 6.75
C VAL A 287 -4.47 -15.70 7.05
N SER A 288 -3.87 -15.13 6.01
CA SER A 288 -2.79 -14.14 6.17
C SER A 288 -3.29 -12.80 6.72
N ILE A 289 -4.46 -12.33 6.28
CA ILE A 289 -5.09 -11.10 6.82
C ILE A 289 -5.38 -11.25 8.31
N GLN A 290 -5.93 -12.38 8.74
CA GLN A 290 -6.18 -12.63 10.16
C GLN A 290 -4.87 -12.64 10.96
N ALA A 291 -3.84 -13.32 10.46
CA ALA A 291 -2.53 -13.39 11.12
C ALA A 291 -1.89 -12.00 11.26
N LYS A 292 -1.90 -11.18 10.21
CA LYS A 292 -1.36 -9.82 10.20
C LYS A 292 -2.13 -8.89 11.14
N ALA A 293 -3.46 -8.94 11.12
CA ALA A 293 -4.29 -8.18 12.05
C ALA A 293 -4.02 -8.57 13.53
N GLN A 294 -3.85 -9.88 13.80
CA GLN A 294 -3.49 -10.37 15.13
C GLN A 294 -2.08 -9.93 15.56
N TRP A 295 -1.13 -9.94 14.63
CA TRP A 295 0.21 -9.42 14.87
C TRP A 295 0.16 -7.93 15.23
N SER A 296 -0.56 -7.11 14.46
CA SER A 296 -0.68 -5.66 14.70
C SER A 296 -1.26 -5.35 16.08
N LYS A 297 -2.28 -6.10 16.50
CA LYS A 297 -2.82 -6.00 17.86
C LYS A 297 -1.80 -6.38 18.92
N THR A 298 -1.08 -7.48 18.72
CA THR A 298 -0.06 -7.97 19.66
C THR A 298 1.13 -7.00 19.76
N ALA A 299 1.48 -6.32 18.67
CA ALA A 299 2.47 -5.27 18.61
C ALA A 299 2.03 -3.95 19.29
N GLY A 300 0.79 -3.88 19.78
CA GLY A 300 0.24 -2.71 20.46
C GLY A 300 -0.10 -1.55 19.52
N LEU A 301 -0.34 -1.84 18.23
CA LEU A 301 -0.77 -0.83 17.27
C LEU A 301 -2.16 -0.29 17.61
N GLY A 302 -2.45 0.94 17.17
CA GLY A 302 -3.76 1.57 17.36
C GLY A 302 -4.86 0.99 16.46
N GLY A 303 -4.48 0.25 15.41
CA GLY A 303 -5.41 -0.31 14.45
C GLY A 303 -4.72 -0.98 13.27
N VAL A 304 -5.53 -1.29 12.26
CA VAL A 304 -5.09 -1.65 10.91
C VAL A 304 -5.84 -0.78 9.90
N MET A 305 -5.18 -0.45 8.81
CA MET A 305 -5.77 0.23 7.64
C MET A 305 -5.95 -0.79 6.51
N ILE A 306 -6.94 -0.59 5.65
CA ILE A 306 -7.25 -1.51 4.54
C ILE A 306 -7.25 -0.74 3.21
N TRP A 307 -6.52 -1.25 2.22
CA TRP A 307 -6.57 -0.77 0.84
C TRP A 307 -6.93 -1.88 -0.15
N GLU A 308 -8.07 -1.86 -0.84
CA GLU A 308 -9.26 -1.09 -0.48
C GLU A 308 -10.49 -1.98 -0.35
N LEU A 309 -11.48 -1.48 0.40
CA LEU A 309 -12.63 -2.28 0.84
C LEU A 309 -13.48 -2.82 -0.32
N SER A 310 -13.53 -2.10 -1.45
CA SER A 310 -14.29 -2.51 -2.65
C SER A 310 -13.82 -3.84 -3.25
N GLN A 311 -12.57 -4.23 -2.92
CA GLN A 311 -11.90 -5.40 -3.46
C GLN A 311 -12.18 -6.67 -2.65
N ASP A 312 -12.96 -6.59 -1.56
CA ASP A 312 -13.27 -7.75 -0.75
C ASP A 312 -14.34 -8.65 -1.40
N TYR A 313 -14.06 -9.95 -1.49
CA TYR A 313 -15.02 -10.93 -1.98
C TYR A 313 -15.91 -11.39 -0.84
N ASN A 314 -17.21 -11.10 -0.90
CA ASN A 314 -18.19 -11.59 0.09
C ASN A 314 -17.80 -11.32 1.56
N GLN A 315 -17.12 -10.20 1.83
CA GLN A 315 -16.64 -9.82 3.17
C GLN A 315 -15.64 -10.82 3.80
N GLU A 316 -14.97 -11.66 3.01
CA GLU A 316 -14.05 -12.67 3.52
C GLU A 316 -12.83 -12.02 4.20
N LEU A 317 -12.23 -10.99 3.59
CA LEU A 317 -11.04 -10.35 4.14
C LEU A 317 -11.38 -9.43 5.32
N ILE A 318 -12.43 -8.61 5.25
CA ILE A 318 -12.82 -7.75 6.38
C ILE A 318 -13.23 -8.57 7.60
N THR A 319 -13.84 -9.74 7.39
CA THR A 319 -14.19 -10.65 8.48
C THR A 319 -12.94 -11.26 9.11
N ALA A 320 -11.96 -11.67 8.31
CA ALA A 320 -10.66 -12.10 8.80
C ALA A 320 -9.92 -11.00 9.58
N THR A 321 -9.96 -9.75 9.09
CA THR A 321 -9.36 -8.60 9.78
C THR A 321 -9.97 -8.43 11.17
N ARG A 322 -11.31 -8.44 11.27
CA ARG A 322 -12.01 -8.34 12.55
C ARG A 322 -11.67 -9.50 13.48
N ALA A 323 -11.66 -10.74 12.97
CA ALA A 323 -11.30 -11.92 13.74
C ALA A 323 -9.86 -11.84 14.30
N GLY A 324 -8.89 -11.42 13.48
CA GLY A 324 -7.50 -11.26 13.89
C GLY A 324 -7.32 -10.13 14.91
N TRP A 325 -8.04 -9.02 14.71
CA TRP A 325 -8.10 -7.94 15.70
C TRP A 325 -8.87 -8.33 16.96
N GLY A 326 -9.70 -9.36 16.93
CA GLY A 326 -10.54 -9.81 18.05
C GLY A 326 -11.76 -8.93 18.33
N ASN A 327 -12.43 -8.49 17.26
CA ASN A 327 -13.74 -7.80 17.26
C ASN A 327 -14.81 -8.63 16.56
#